data_AF-A0A9J8CKK1-F1
#
_entry.id   AF-A0A9J8CKK1-F1
#
_cell.length_a   1.000
_cell.length_b   1.000
_cell.length_c   1.000
_cell.angle_alpha   90.00
_cell.angle_beta   90.00
_cell.angle_gamma   90.00
#
_symmetry.space_group_name_H-M   'P 1'
#
loop_
_entity.id
_entity.type
_entity.pdbx_description
1 polymer ?
#
loop_
_entity_poly.entity_id
_entity_poly.type
_entity_poly.pdbx_seq_one_letter_code
_entity_poly.pdbx_strand_id
1 'polypeptide(L)'
;MLGMCRGRRKFVAASLALIFIPALTWLYLSSANFTVKPLPLSPLDPQSSVLIGAAAEHQDLELQLRDVEEHNHVLRREISLPPRVPTHSSHHSNSRQGNQLHTHSTEEGTGDSEAKKGVASGNSSDCVPQPVVNKCETIHIAIVCAGYNASRDVVTLVKSVLFHRRNPLHFHFITDSIARKILADLFHTWMVPAVHVNFYDADELKSEVSWIPNKHYSGIYGLMKLVLTKTLPSDLQKVIVLDTDITFATDIAELWVVFHKFKGQQVLGLVENQSDWYLGNLWKNHRPWPALGRGFNTGVILLLLDRLRKLKWEQMWRLTAERELMSMLSTSLADQDIFNAVIKQNPFLVHQLPCFWNVQLSDHTRSEKCYKDVSDLKVIHWNSPKKLRVKNKHVEFFRNLYLTFLEYDGNLLRRELFGCPSETDHNSENTSDARGHLPAVPAILSGL
;
A
#
# COMPACT_ATOMS: atom_id res chain seq x y z
N MET A 1 -61.00 35.03 3.87
CA MET A 1 -60.14 35.76 4.83
C MET A 1 -59.11 34.81 5.47
N LEU A 2 -57.96 34.55 4.81
CA LEU A 2 -56.85 33.78 5.42
C LEU A 2 -55.45 34.24 4.96
N GLY A 3 -55.36 35.32 4.16
CA GLY A 3 -54.09 35.84 3.64
C GLY A 3 -53.37 36.87 4.53
N MET A 4 -54.07 37.54 5.46
CA MET A 4 -53.51 38.67 6.22
C MET A 4 -52.75 38.29 7.51
N CYS A 5 -52.83 37.04 7.98
CA CYS A 5 -52.18 36.63 9.23
C CYS A 5 -50.76 36.04 9.06
N ARG A 6 -50.30 35.78 7.83
CA ARG A 6 -48.97 35.17 7.58
C ARG A 6 -47.83 36.20 7.45
N GLY A 7 -48.11 37.42 7.00
CA GLY A 7 -47.11 38.50 6.88
C GLY A 7 -46.65 39.05 8.23
N ARG A 8 -47.60 39.25 9.17
CA ARG A 8 -47.29 39.77 10.52
C ARG A 8 -46.40 38.84 11.35
N ARG A 9 -46.56 37.51 11.24
CA ARG A 9 -45.71 36.55 11.97
C ARG A 9 -44.26 36.55 11.49
N LYS A 10 -44.03 36.72 10.18
CA LYS A 10 -42.68 36.81 9.60
C LYS A 10 -41.98 38.12 9.98
N PHE A 11 -42.74 39.22 10.03
CA PHE A 11 -42.23 40.52 10.48
C PHE A 11 -41.84 40.50 11.97
N VAL A 12 -42.70 39.96 12.83
CA VAL A 12 -42.40 39.85 14.28
C VAL A 12 -41.21 38.93 14.54
N ALA A 13 -41.07 37.81 13.82
CA ALA A 13 -39.91 36.92 13.95
C ALA A 13 -38.60 37.59 13.50
N ALA A 14 -38.63 38.36 12.40
CA ALA A 14 -37.47 39.10 11.92
C ALA A 14 -37.07 40.25 12.88
N SER A 15 -38.05 40.95 13.45
CA SER A 15 -37.80 42.00 14.45
C SER A 15 -37.25 41.44 15.76
N LEU A 16 -37.70 40.27 16.21
CA LEU A 16 -37.14 39.59 17.38
C LEU A 16 -35.70 39.11 17.11
N ALA A 17 -35.40 38.58 15.93
CA ALA A 17 -34.03 38.17 15.58
C ALA A 17 -33.04 39.35 15.58
N LEU A 18 -33.46 40.52 15.08
CA LEU A 18 -32.62 41.73 15.05
C LEU A 18 -32.32 42.32 16.43
N ILE A 19 -33.14 42.03 17.45
CA ILE A 19 -32.94 42.54 18.82
C ILE A 19 -32.20 41.51 19.67
N PHE A 20 -32.54 40.23 19.55
CA PHE A 20 -31.99 39.17 20.40
C PHE A 20 -30.59 38.72 19.99
N ILE A 21 -30.24 38.75 18.69
CA ILE A 21 -28.92 38.33 18.23
C ILE A 21 -27.82 39.29 18.74
N PRO A 22 -27.92 40.63 18.60
CA PRO A 22 -26.90 41.53 19.14
C PRO A 22 -26.79 41.47 20.67
N ALA A 23 -27.92 41.30 21.38
CA ALA A 23 -27.93 41.17 22.83
C ALA A 23 -27.24 39.88 23.31
N LEU A 24 -27.48 38.74 22.65
CA LEU A 24 -26.78 37.48 22.92
C LEU A 24 -25.29 37.56 22.55
N THR A 25 -24.96 38.25 21.46
CA THR A 25 -23.56 38.45 21.04
C THR A 25 -22.81 39.35 22.04
N TRP A 26 -23.47 40.39 22.55
CA TRP A 26 -22.91 41.23 23.61
C TRP A 26 -22.73 40.43 24.90
N LEU A 27 -23.74 39.66 25.34
CA LEU A 27 -23.61 38.81 26.54
C LEU A 27 -22.51 37.75 26.42
N TYR A 28 -22.30 37.21 25.21
CA TYR A 28 -21.20 36.29 24.92
C TYR A 28 -19.83 36.99 24.97
N LEU A 29 -19.72 38.20 24.42
CA LEU A 29 -18.48 38.98 24.44
C LEU A 29 -18.17 39.58 25.82
N SER A 30 -19.17 39.89 26.64
CA SER A 30 -18.99 40.45 27.98
C SER A 30 -18.78 39.40 29.08
N SER A 31 -19.14 38.13 28.81
CA SER A 31 -18.80 36.99 29.68
C SER A 31 -17.42 36.39 29.37
N ALA A 32 -16.85 36.68 28.19
CA ALA A 32 -15.48 36.34 27.84
C ALA A 32 -14.49 37.38 28.41
N ASN A 33 -14.13 37.21 29.69
CA ASN A 33 -12.99 37.92 30.28
C ASN A 33 -11.68 37.46 29.61
N PHE A 34 -11.27 38.12 28.53
CA PHE A 34 -9.90 38.02 28.00
C PHE A 34 -8.96 38.87 28.86
N THR A 35 -8.44 38.28 29.94
CA THR A 35 -7.24 38.79 30.59
C THR A 35 -6.02 38.35 29.78
N VAL A 36 -5.61 39.19 28.82
CA VAL A 36 -4.28 39.08 28.22
C VAL A 36 -3.26 39.45 29.29
N LYS A 37 -2.62 38.45 29.90
CA LYS A 37 -1.43 38.68 30.73
C LYS A 37 -0.29 39.17 29.82
N PRO A 38 0.38 40.29 30.12
CA PRO A 38 1.59 40.66 29.39
C PRO A 38 2.70 39.66 29.74
N LEU A 39 3.32 39.05 28.73
CA LEU A 39 4.55 38.29 28.89
C LEU A 39 5.68 39.24 29.32
N PRO A 40 6.50 38.89 30.33
CA PRO A 40 7.71 39.63 30.60
C PRO A 40 8.75 39.34 29.50
N LEU A 41 9.21 40.40 28.83
CA LEU A 41 10.40 40.36 27.98
C LEU A 41 11.62 40.08 28.86
N SER A 42 12.29 38.95 28.63
CA SER A 42 13.66 38.69 29.07
C SER A 42 14.53 38.44 27.83
N PRO A 43 15.81 38.86 27.84
CA PRO A 43 16.62 38.91 26.63
C PRO A 43 17.04 37.50 26.19
N LEU A 44 16.98 37.28 24.87
CA LEU A 44 17.34 36.04 24.20
C LEU A 44 18.85 35.83 24.20
N ASP A 45 19.33 34.77 24.85
CA ASP A 45 20.58 34.11 24.50
C ASP A 45 20.31 33.11 23.35
N PRO A 46 20.90 33.29 22.15
CA PRO A 46 20.57 32.49 20.97
C PRO A 46 21.08 31.04 20.98
N GLN A 47 21.76 30.60 22.04
CA GLN A 47 22.25 29.21 22.17
C GLN A 47 21.31 28.29 22.99
N SER A 48 20.47 28.86 23.87
CA SER A 48 19.58 28.07 24.75
C SER A 48 18.31 27.60 24.03
N SER A 49 17.76 28.43 23.13
CA SER A 49 16.54 28.11 22.38
C SER A 49 16.70 26.92 21.42
N VAL A 50 17.89 26.72 20.86
CA VAL A 50 18.20 25.59 19.96
C VAL A 50 18.30 24.28 20.74
N LEU A 51 18.91 24.28 21.92
CA LEU A 51 19.02 23.11 22.81
C LEU A 51 17.67 22.72 23.42
N ILE A 52 16.84 23.70 23.80
CA ILE A 52 15.48 23.45 24.31
C ILE A 52 14.56 22.96 23.18
N GLY A 53 14.69 23.52 21.97
CA GLY A 53 13.96 23.05 20.79
C GLY A 53 14.30 21.61 20.43
N ALA A 54 15.59 21.26 20.38
CA ALA A 54 16.04 19.89 20.10
C ALA A 54 15.64 18.90 21.20
N ALA A 55 15.68 19.29 22.47
CA ALA A 55 15.24 18.45 23.58
C ALA A 55 13.71 18.23 23.58
N ALA A 56 12.94 19.27 23.25
CA ALA A 56 11.48 19.16 23.12
C ALA A 56 11.08 18.31 21.91
N GLU A 57 11.76 18.45 20.77
CA GLU A 57 11.56 17.60 19.59
C GLU A 57 11.94 16.14 19.87
N HIS A 58 13.04 15.89 20.60
CA HIS A 58 13.43 14.54 21.00
C HIS A 58 12.39 13.90 21.93
N GLN A 59 11.84 14.67 22.87
CA GLN A 59 10.81 14.18 23.79
C GLN A 59 9.46 13.91 23.09
N ASP A 60 9.07 14.73 22.11
CA ASP A 60 7.89 14.47 21.27
C ASP A 60 8.08 13.20 20.42
N LEU A 61 9.28 13.01 19.86
CA LEU A 61 9.62 11.81 19.10
C LEU A 61 9.58 10.54 19.96
N GLU A 62 10.11 10.59 21.18
CA GLU A 62 10.02 9.48 22.14
C GLU A 62 8.57 9.15 22.51
N LEU A 63 7.71 10.16 22.68
CA LEU A 63 6.28 9.95 22.94
C LEU A 63 5.58 9.32 21.74
N GLN A 64 5.89 9.76 20.53
CA GLN A 64 5.36 9.15 19.30
C GLN A 64 5.84 7.71 19.12
N LEU A 65 7.11 7.41 19.42
CA LEU A 65 7.65 6.05 19.38
C LEU A 65 6.95 5.14 20.40
N ARG A 66 6.73 5.61 21.63
CA ARG A 66 5.97 4.86 22.63
C ARG A 66 4.53 4.61 22.20
N ASP A 67 3.88 5.61 21.60
CA ASP A 67 2.53 5.45 21.06
C ASP A 67 2.52 4.41 19.92
N VAL A 68 3.51 4.43 19.03
CA VAL A 68 3.67 3.43 17.96
C VAL A 68 3.81 2.02 18.51
N GLU A 69 4.66 1.85 19.51
CA GLU A 69 4.95 0.57 20.17
C GLU A 69 3.74 0.06 20.95
N GLU A 70 3.03 0.93 21.66
CA GLU A 70 1.81 0.59 22.38
C GLU A 70 0.72 0.14 21.40
N HIS A 71 0.51 0.87 20.30
CA HIS A 71 -0.40 0.47 19.23
C HIS A 71 -0.04 -0.90 18.65
N ASN A 72 1.25 -1.17 18.40
CA ASN A 72 1.71 -2.47 17.91
C ASN A 72 1.43 -3.58 18.93
N HIS A 73 1.68 -3.31 20.22
CA HIS A 73 1.44 -4.26 21.30
C HIS A 73 -0.07 -4.52 21.53
N VAL A 74 -0.93 -3.51 21.40
CA VAL A 74 -2.39 -3.67 21.38
C VAL A 74 -2.81 -4.53 20.20
N LEU A 75 -2.30 -4.25 18.99
CA LEU A 75 -2.58 -5.05 17.79
C LEU A 75 -2.27 -6.53 18.01
N ARG A 76 -1.12 -6.85 18.63
CA ARG A 76 -0.74 -8.23 19.00
C ARG A 76 -1.75 -8.86 19.95
N ARG A 77 -2.10 -8.18 21.03
CA ARG A 77 -3.06 -8.70 22.03
C ARG A 77 -4.42 -8.96 21.40
N GLU A 78 -4.90 -8.04 20.59
CA GLU A 78 -6.17 -8.19 19.88
C GLU A 78 -6.17 -9.36 18.88
N ILE A 79 -5.05 -9.61 18.20
CA ILE A 79 -4.90 -10.74 17.27
C ILE A 79 -4.81 -12.08 17.99
N SER A 80 -4.14 -12.11 19.16
CA SER A 80 -3.93 -13.33 19.96
C SER A 80 -5.20 -13.83 20.67
N LEU A 81 -6.25 -13.02 20.76
CA LEU A 81 -7.51 -13.41 21.37
C LEU A 81 -8.36 -14.22 20.38
N PRO A 82 -8.79 -15.45 20.73
CA PRO A 82 -9.68 -16.23 19.88
C PRO A 82 -11.01 -15.48 19.67
N PRO A 83 -11.70 -15.67 18.53
CA PRO A 83 -12.98 -15.01 18.27
C PRO A 83 -13.96 -15.29 19.41
N ARG A 84 -14.56 -14.24 20.00
CA ARG A 84 -15.68 -14.40 20.93
C ARG A 84 -16.82 -15.12 20.22
N VAL A 85 -17.01 -16.39 20.54
CA VAL A 85 -18.19 -17.18 20.13
C VAL A 85 -19.39 -16.60 20.88
N PRO A 86 -20.51 -16.25 20.21
CA PRO A 86 -21.76 -15.95 20.90
C PRO A 86 -22.26 -17.24 21.55
N THR A 87 -22.40 -17.24 22.87
CA THR A 87 -23.01 -18.35 23.62
C THR A 87 -24.50 -18.45 23.26
N HIS A 88 -24.82 -19.29 22.28
CA HIS A 88 -26.16 -19.85 22.15
C HIS A 88 -26.23 -21.13 22.97
N SER A 89 -27.08 -21.10 23.99
CA SER A 89 -27.52 -22.26 24.75
C SER A 89 -28.14 -23.30 23.82
N SER A 90 -27.62 -24.52 23.84
CA SER A 90 -28.32 -25.67 23.26
C SER A 90 -28.22 -26.87 24.19
N HIS A 91 -29.40 -27.34 24.56
CA HIS A 91 -29.68 -28.54 25.33
C HIS A 91 -29.05 -29.81 24.75
N HIS A 92 -28.75 -30.73 25.68
CA HIS A 92 -28.38 -32.13 25.49
C HIS A 92 -29.06 -32.86 24.31
N SER A 93 -28.28 -33.68 23.59
CA SER A 93 -28.61 -35.11 23.47
C SER A 93 -27.36 -35.94 23.13
N ASN A 94 -27.28 -37.09 23.79
CA ASN A 94 -26.21 -38.08 23.76
C ASN A 94 -26.11 -38.81 22.41
N SER A 95 -24.89 -39.12 22.00
CA SER A 95 -24.59 -40.38 21.31
C SER A 95 -23.11 -40.72 21.48
N ARG A 96 -22.86 -41.88 22.09
CA ARG A 96 -21.57 -42.52 22.31
C ARG A 96 -21.15 -43.24 21.02
N GLN A 97 -19.87 -43.14 20.65
CA GLN A 97 -19.04 -44.30 20.32
C GLN A 97 -17.59 -43.86 20.17
N GLY A 98 -16.75 -44.36 21.08
CA GLY A 98 -15.31 -44.30 20.94
C GLY A 98 -14.80 -45.47 20.08
N ASN A 99 -13.63 -45.29 19.50
CA ASN A 99 -12.58 -46.30 19.61
C ASN A 99 -11.21 -45.68 19.35
N GLN A 100 -10.26 -46.21 20.12
CA GLN A 100 -8.90 -45.75 20.32
C GLN A 100 -7.95 -46.10 19.16
N LEU A 101 -6.84 -45.36 19.20
CA LEU A 101 -5.56 -45.53 18.52
C LEU A 101 -5.11 -46.98 18.29
N HIS A 102 -4.42 -47.19 17.17
CA HIS A 102 -3.23 -48.03 17.15
C HIS A 102 -2.09 -47.37 16.36
N THR A 103 -1.01 -47.12 17.08
CA THR A 103 0.35 -46.86 16.62
C THR A 103 1.00 -48.17 16.16
N HIS A 104 1.79 -48.13 15.10
CA HIS A 104 2.87 -49.11 14.89
C HIS A 104 4.03 -48.46 14.13
N SER A 105 5.20 -48.53 14.76
CA SER A 105 6.53 -48.20 14.22
C SER A 105 7.40 -49.46 14.25
N THR A 106 8.60 -49.35 13.67
CA THR A 106 9.76 -50.29 13.60
C THR A 106 9.74 -51.28 12.44
N GLU A 107 10.81 -51.58 11.69
CA GLU A 107 12.19 -51.07 11.44
C GLU A 107 12.81 -52.00 10.37
N GLU A 108 13.83 -51.54 9.62
CA GLU A 108 14.98 -52.23 8.95
C GLU A 108 14.78 -53.57 8.19
N GLY A 109 15.42 -53.93 7.07
CA GLY A 109 16.60 -53.50 6.31
C GLY A 109 17.10 -54.70 5.46
N THR A 110 17.98 -54.45 4.47
CA THR A 110 18.65 -55.40 3.52
C THR A 110 17.77 -55.98 2.40
N GLY A 111 18.14 -56.08 1.12
CA GLY A 111 19.39 -55.91 0.39
C GLY A 111 19.52 -57.08 -0.59
N ASP A 112 19.28 -56.87 -1.89
CA ASP A 112 20.02 -57.54 -2.98
C ASP A 112 19.65 -57.05 -4.38
N SER A 113 20.65 -57.17 -5.26
CA SER A 113 20.76 -56.52 -6.57
C SER A 113 20.43 -57.48 -7.70
N GLU A 114 19.68 -57.04 -8.73
CA GLU A 114 19.83 -57.60 -10.08
C GLU A 114 19.70 -56.52 -11.16
N ALA A 115 20.67 -56.56 -12.07
CA ALA A 115 20.87 -55.65 -13.18
C ALA A 115 19.96 -55.99 -14.36
N LYS A 116 19.29 -54.99 -14.95
CA LYS A 116 18.93 -54.99 -16.37
C LYS A 116 19.15 -53.62 -17.00
N LYS A 117 20.12 -53.61 -17.94
CA LYS A 117 20.39 -52.56 -18.93
C LYS A 117 19.15 -52.31 -19.79
N GLY A 118 18.81 -51.05 -20.01
CA GLY A 118 17.80 -50.64 -20.97
C GLY A 118 17.81 -49.13 -21.23
N VAL A 119 18.62 -48.73 -22.23
CA VAL A 119 18.47 -47.56 -23.11
C VAL A 119 18.07 -46.23 -22.46
N ALA A 120 19.06 -45.35 -22.28
CA ALA A 120 18.87 -43.93 -22.02
C ALA A 120 18.20 -43.26 -23.24
N SER A 121 16.90 -43.05 -23.16
CA SER A 121 16.20 -42.04 -23.95
C SER A 121 16.22 -40.75 -23.16
N GLY A 122 16.94 -39.75 -23.65
CA GLY A 122 17.03 -38.43 -23.05
C GLY A 122 15.65 -37.76 -23.02
N ASN A 123 15.02 -37.73 -21.84
CA ASN A 123 13.98 -36.76 -21.55
C ASN A 123 14.66 -35.42 -21.29
N SER A 124 15.01 -34.71 -22.37
CA SER A 124 15.20 -33.27 -22.30
C SER A 124 13.83 -32.67 -21.96
N SER A 125 13.57 -32.44 -20.68
CA SER A 125 12.54 -31.51 -20.30
C SER A 125 12.93 -30.16 -20.87
N ASP A 126 12.27 -29.76 -21.96
CA ASP A 126 12.30 -28.39 -22.50
C ASP A 126 11.73 -27.43 -21.44
N CYS A 127 12.56 -27.13 -20.45
CA CYS A 127 12.34 -26.02 -19.53
C CYS A 127 12.55 -24.75 -20.34
N VAL A 128 11.48 -24.25 -20.96
CA VAL A 128 11.49 -22.92 -21.60
C VAL A 128 12.07 -21.93 -20.59
N PRO A 129 13.19 -21.26 -20.89
CA PRO A 129 13.77 -20.29 -19.97
C PRO A 129 12.71 -19.23 -19.68
N GLN A 130 12.26 -19.16 -18.42
CA GLN A 130 11.41 -18.06 -17.99
C GLN A 130 12.22 -16.77 -18.17
N PRO A 131 11.62 -15.70 -18.70
CA PRO A 131 12.33 -14.43 -18.79
C PRO A 131 12.77 -14.01 -17.38
N VAL A 132 14.07 -13.83 -17.19
CA VAL A 132 14.67 -13.44 -15.90
C VAL A 132 14.93 -11.94 -15.94
N VAL A 133 14.62 -11.23 -14.86
CA VAL A 133 15.00 -9.82 -14.71
C VAL A 133 16.52 -9.75 -14.60
N ASN A 134 17.16 -8.88 -15.39
CA ASN A 134 18.60 -8.68 -15.26
C ASN A 134 18.93 -8.26 -13.83
N LYS A 135 19.97 -8.86 -13.23
CA LYS A 135 20.33 -8.67 -11.81
C LYS A 135 20.40 -7.19 -11.40
N CYS A 136 20.88 -6.33 -12.30
CA CYS A 136 21.04 -4.89 -12.06
C CYS A 136 20.01 -4.01 -12.77
N GLU A 137 18.94 -4.60 -13.32
CA GLU A 137 17.78 -3.83 -13.76
C GLU A 137 17.04 -3.30 -12.52
N THR A 138 16.84 -1.98 -12.49
CA THR A 138 16.07 -1.32 -11.43
C THR A 138 14.58 -1.56 -11.60
N ILE A 139 13.93 -2.02 -10.54
CA ILE A 139 12.49 -2.21 -10.48
C ILE A 139 11.86 -0.93 -9.90
N HIS A 140 11.00 -0.30 -10.69
CA HIS A 140 10.30 0.92 -10.29
C HIS A 140 8.95 0.61 -9.66
N ILE A 141 8.71 1.20 -8.48
CA ILE A 141 7.51 0.98 -7.68
C ILE A 141 6.89 2.34 -7.34
N ALA A 142 5.61 2.55 -7.66
CA ALA A 142 4.89 3.78 -7.33
C ALA A 142 3.84 3.54 -6.25
N ILE A 143 3.78 4.42 -5.26
CA ILE A 143 2.87 4.30 -4.11
C ILE A 143 2.29 5.69 -3.78
N VAL A 144 0.98 5.75 -3.56
CA VAL A 144 0.33 6.94 -2.98
C VAL A 144 0.23 6.74 -1.48
N CYS A 145 0.85 7.60 -0.69
CA CYS A 145 0.88 7.48 0.76
C CYS A 145 0.66 8.86 1.41
N ALA A 146 -0.44 9.04 2.14
CA ALA A 146 -0.74 10.30 2.79
C ALA A 146 -1.25 10.10 4.21
N GLY A 147 -0.75 10.92 5.13
CA GLY A 147 -1.07 10.87 6.55
C GLY A 147 -0.34 9.76 7.31
N TYR A 148 -0.52 9.80 8.63
CA TYR A 148 0.19 8.94 9.58
C TYR A 148 -0.15 7.45 9.42
N ASN A 149 -1.44 7.10 9.33
CA ASN A 149 -1.88 5.71 9.24
C ASN A 149 -1.37 5.02 7.97
N ALA A 150 -1.47 5.69 6.82
CA ALA A 150 -0.94 5.15 5.56
C ALA A 150 0.59 4.98 5.62
N SER A 151 1.29 5.89 6.31
CA SER A 151 2.75 5.80 6.53
C SER A 151 3.14 4.57 7.35
N ARG A 152 2.30 4.15 8.31
CA ARG A 152 2.53 2.90 9.06
C ARG A 152 2.33 1.66 8.19
N ASP A 153 1.25 1.63 7.41
CA ASP A 153 0.93 0.51 6.52
C ASP A 153 2.04 0.33 5.48
N VAL A 154 2.46 1.43 4.83
CA VAL A 154 3.46 1.40 3.76
C VAL A 154 4.84 0.94 4.25
N VAL A 155 5.20 1.19 5.51
CA VAL A 155 6.44 0.69 6.10
C VAL A 155 6.46 -0.83 6.14
N THR A 156 5.34 -1.45 6.50
CA THR A 156 5.21 -2.92 6.51
C THR A 156 5.31 -3.48 5.09
N LEU A 157 4.66 -2.82 4.12
CA LEU A 157 4.80 -3.14 2.70
C LEU A 157 6.27 -3.08 2.26
N VAL A 158 6.94 -1.95 2.48
CA VAL A 158 8.33 -1.74 2.03
C VAL A 158 9.25 -2.78 2.65
N LYS A 159 9.14 -3.07 3.95
CA LYS A 159 9.92 -4.13 4.60
C LYS A 159 9.70 -5.49 3.95
N SER A 160 8.45 -5.85 3.64
CA SER A 160 8.14 -7.13 2.96
C SER A 160 8.77 -7.22 1.56
N VAL A 161 8.73 -6.14 0.78
CA VAL A 161 9.37 -6.07 -0.54
C VAL A 161 10.90 -6.16 -0.40
N LEU A 162 11.48 -5.37 0.52
CA LEU A 162 12.92 -5.30 0.72
C LEU A 162 13.51 -6.61 1.26
N PHE A 163 12.74 -7.38 2.02
CA PHE A 163 13.15 -8.69 2.53
C PHE A 163 13.31 -9.72 1.41
N HIS A 164 12.44 -9.70 0.41
CA HIS A 164 12.47 -10.66 -0.70
C HIS A 164 13.27 -10.20 -1.92
N ARG A 165 13.72 -8.93 -1.97
CA ARG A 165 14.32 -8.33 -3.16
C ARG A 165 15.62 -8.99 -3.61
N ARG A 166 15.81 -9.10 -4.92
CA ARG A 166 17.09 -9.50 -5.56
C ARG A 166 17.62 -8.51 -6.58
N ASN A 167 16.94 -7.38 -6.73
CA ASN A 167 17.22 -6.35 -7.72
C ASN A 167 17.25 -4.96 -7.06
N PRO A 168 17.97 -3.98 -7.64
CA PRO A 168 17.85 -2.58 -7.25
C PRO A 168 16.39 -2.12 -7.33
N LEU A 169 15.96 -1.31 -6.37
CA LEU A 169 14.60 -0.78 -6.34
C LEU A 169 14.60 0.75 -6.42
N HIS A 170 13.59 1.30 -7.07
CA HIS A 170 13.32 2.73 -7.06
C HIS A 170 11.86 2.97 -6.66
N PHE A 171 11.68 3.54 -5.46
CA PHE A 171 10.37 3.92 -4.97
C PHE A 171 10.01 5.35 -5.39
N HIS A 172 8.81 5.51 -5.94
CA HIS A 172 8.20 6.78 -6.30
C HIS A 172 6.98 6.99 -5.41
N PHE A 173 7.07 7.90 -4.44
CA PHE A 173 5.98 8.17 -3.51
C PHE A 173 5.27 9.47 -3.86
N ILE A 174 3.95 9.41 -4.08
CA ILE A 174 3.09 10.61 -4.02
C ILE A 174 2.67 10.78 -2.56
N THR A 175 3.04 11.90 -1.95
CA THR A 175 2.92 12.10 -0.50
C THR A 175 2.38 13.46 -0.12
N ASP A 176 1.67 13.52 1.01
CA ASP A 176 1.52 14.78 1.74
C ASP A 176 2.79 15.09 2.57
N SER A 177 2.83 16.27 3.18
CA SER A 177 3.99 16.70 3.97
C SER A 177 4.31 15.78 5.15
N ILE A 178 3.28 15.20 5.78
CA ILE A 178 3.42 14.28 6.91
C ILE A 178 4.11 12.98 6.46
N ALA A 179 3.56 12.31 5.46
CA ALA A 179 4.13 11.06 4.95
C ALA A 179 5.52 11.28 4.37
N ARG A 180 5.75 12.40 3.67
CA ARG A 180 7.08 12.76 3.16
C ARG A 180 8.12 12.81 4.26
N LYS A 181 7.84 13.51 5.37
CA LYS A 181 8.78 13.62 6.50
C LYS A 181 9.10 12.24 7.06
N ILE A 182 8.07 11.47 7.41
CA ILE A 182 8.21 10.12 8.00
C ILE A 182 9.04 9.21 7.10
N LEU A 183 8.68 9.12 5.81
CA LEU A 183 9.35 8.21 4.89
C LEU A 183 10.76 8.67 4.54
N ALA A 184 11.01 9.98 4.39
CA ALA A 184 12.35 10.49 4.16
C ALA A 184 13.30 10.13 5.31
N ASP A 185 12.87 10.33 6.56
CA ASP A 185 13.65 9.98 7.74
C ASP A 185 13.89 8.47 7.83
N LEU A 186 12.88 7.64 7.54
CA LEU A 186 13.02 6.18 7.54
C LEU A 186 13.98 5.68 6.47
N PHE A 187 13.85 6.12 5.21
CA PHE A 187 14.76 5.67 4.15
C PHE A 187 16.18 6.21 4.36
N HIS A 188 16.31 7.43 4.87
CA HIS A 188 17.62 7.99 5.23
C HIS A 188 18.29 7.17 6.34
N THR A 189 17.56 6.83 7.40
CA THR A 189 18.11 6.07 8.53
C THR A 189 18.31 4.59 8.21
N TRP A 190 17.44 3.97 7.41
CA TRP A 190 17.62 2.58 7.00
C TRP A 190 18.84 2.39 6.11
N MET A 191 19.30 3.42 5.36
CA MET A 191 20.50 3.38 4.51
C MET A 191 20.60 2.08 3.68
N VAL A 192 19.53 1.76 2.97
CA VAL A 192 19.38 0.49 2.29
C VAL A 192 20.17 0.52 0.96
N PRO A 193 21.15 -0.37 0.73
CA PRO A 193 21.92 -0.38 -0.52
C PRO A 193 21.03 -0.67 -1.74
N ALA A 194 21.37 -0.01 -2.86
CA ALA A 194 20.69 -0.14 -4.15
C ALA A 194 19.18 0.18 -4.10
N VAL A 195 18.78 1.11 -3.22
CA VAL A 195 17.41 1.62 -3.13
C VAL A 195 17.41 3.12 -3.33
N HIS A 196 16.67 3.59 -4.33
CA HIS A 196 16.42 5.00 -4.59
C HIS A 196 14.99 5.38 -4.22
N VAL A 197 14.78 6.63 -3.80
CA VAL A 197 13.47 7.14 -3.42
C VAL A 197 13.26 8.55 -3.95
N ASN A 198 12.14 8.77 -4.61
CA ASN A 198 11.68 10.10 -5.02
C ASN A 198 10.29 10.38 -4.44
N PHE A 199 10.10 11.62 -3.99
CA PHE A 199 8.84 12.12 -3.44
C PHE A 199 8.22 13.15 -4.38
N TYR A 200 6.92 13.03 -4.63
CA TYR A 200 6.10 13.92 -5.42
C TYR A 200 5.01 14.50 -4.52
N ASP A 201 4.84 15.81 -4.52
CA ASP A 201 3.90 16.47 -3.63
C ASP A 201 2.45 16.25 -4.09
N ALA A 202 1.63 15.64 -3.23
CA ALA A 202 0.23 15.40 -3.52
C ALA A 202 -0.59 16.71 -3.61
N ASP A 203 -0.17 17.78 -2.94
CA ASP A 203 -0.87 19.07 -2.99
C ASP A 203 -0.74 19.72 -4.37
N GLU A 204 0.39 19.54 -5.05
CA GLU A 204 0.59 20.00 -6.44
C GLU A 204 -0.34 19.27 -7.43
N LEU A 205 -0.68 18.02 -7.13
CA LEU A 205 -1.51 17.16 -7.98
C LEU A 205 -3.00 17.24 -7.66
N LYS A 206 -3.36 17.87 -6.54
CA LYS A 206 -4.73 17.90 -6.02
C LYS A 206 -5.75 18.43 -7.03
N SER A 207 -5.39 19.50 -7.73
CA SER A 207 -6.27 20.15 -8.71
C SER A 207 -6.62 19.24 -9.90
N GLU A 208 -5.80 18.24 -10.19
CA GLU A 208 -6.01 17.33 -11.31
C GLU A 208 -7.22 16.41 -11.10
N VAL A 209 -7.54 16.09 -9.85
CA VAL A 209 -8.55 15.09 -9.48
C VAL A 209 -9.63 15.60 -8.53
N SER A 210 -9.46 16.77 -7.91
CA SER A 210 -10.40 17.30 -6.90
C SER A 210 -11.82 17.58 -7.41
N TRP A 211 -11.98 17.69 -8.73
CA TRP A 211 -13.28 17.87 -9.37
C TRP A 211 -14.13 16.59 -9.39
N ILE A 212 -13.56 15.43 -9.07
CA ILE A 212 -14.24 14.12 -9.05
C ILE A 212 -14.86 13.91 -7.65
N PRO A 213 -16.19 13.89 -7.50
CA PRO A 213 -16.81 13.57 -6.22
C PRO A 213 -16.51 12.13 -5.82
N ASN A 214 -16.01 11.91 -4.60
CA ASN A 214 -15.56 10.62 -4.12
C ASN A 214 -16.07 10.31 -2.72
N LYS A 215 -16.52 9.07 -2.49
CA LYS A 215 -16.99 8.57 -1.19
C LYS A 215 -16.01 7.60 -0.51
N HIS A 216 -14.90 7.26 -1.18
CA HIS A 216 -13.92 6.34 -0.64
C HIS A 216 -13.22 6.90 0.61
N TYR A 217 -12.89 6.04 1.57
CA TYR A 217 -12.30 6.45 2.86
C TYR A 217 -10.91 7.11 2.69
N SER A 218 -10.16 6.74 1.65
CA SER A 218 -8.86 7.37 1.32
C SER A 218 -9.02 8.79 0.76
N GLY A 219 -10.25 9.29 0.60
CA GLY A 219 -10.53 10.63 0.11
C GLY A 219 -9.88 10.91 -1.24
N ILE A 220 -9.32 12.11 -1.39
CA ILE A 220 -8.71 12.54 -2.66
C ILE A 220 -7.47 11.72 -3.05
N TYR A 221 -6.73 11.18 -2.07
CA TYR A 221 -5.54 10.38 -2.33
C TYR A 221 -5.86 9.07 -3.05
N GLY A 222 -7.06 8.52 -2.82
CA GLY A 222 -7.54 7.35 -3.56
C GLY A 222 -7.74 7.58 -5.06
N LEU A 223 -7.68 8.82 -5.54
CA LEU A 223 -7.76 9.17 -6.96
C LEU A 223 -6.39 9.42 -7.60
N MET A 224 -5.32 9.55 -6.80
CA MET A 224 -4.01 10.03 -7.27
C MET A 224 -3.27 9.04 -8.17
N LYS A 225 -3.67 7.75 -8.21
CA LYS A 225 -3.10 6.81 -9.19
C LYS A 225 -3.46 7.18 -10.64
N LEU A 226 -4.54 7.95 -10.85
CA LEU A 226 -4.96 8.38 -12.19
C LEU A 226 -3.94 9.32 -12.87
N VAL A 227 -3.15 10.07 -12.07
CA VAL A 227 -2.22 11.09 -12.58
C VAL A 227 -0.78 10.59 -12.73
N LEU A 228 -0.49 9.32 -12.42
CA LEU A 228 0.87 8.77 -12.43
C LEU A 228 1.59 8.92 -13.78
N THR A 229 0.88 8.86 -14.91
CA THR A 229 1.48 9.06 -16.23
C THR A 229 2.04 10.46 -16.44
N LYS A 230 1.48 11.46 -15.75
CA LYS A 230 1.90 12.87 -15.75
C LYS A 230 2.95 13.14 -14.67
N THR A 231 2.78 12.54 -13.48
CA THR A 231 3.63 12.78 -12.31
C THR A 231 5.01 12.13 -12.42
N LEU A 232 5.08 10.87 -12.89
CA LEU A 232 6.33 10.12 -12.93
C LEU A 232 7.24 10.58 -14.09
N PRO A 233 8.57 10.38 -14.00
CA PRO A 233 9.54 10.85 -15.00
C PRO A 233 9.15 10.46 -16.43
N SER A 234 9.32 11.37 -17.38
CA SER A 234 8.83 11.23 -18.75
C SER A 234 9.51 10.10 -19.54
N ASP A 235 10.73 9.76 -19.15
CA ASP A 235 11.57 8.67 -19.65
C ASP A 235 11.26 7.32 -18.97
N LEU A 236 10.62 7.30 -17.80
CA LEU A 236 10.24 6.07 -17.12
C LEU A 236 9.18 5.31 -17.96
N GLN A 237 9.52 4.09 -18.37
CA GLN A 237 8.71 3.31 -19.32
C GLN A 237 7.65 2.44 -18.66
N LYS A 238 7.96 1.83 -17.51
CA LYS A 238 7.07 0.88 -16.82
C LYS A 238 7.23 0.99 -15.31
N VAL A 239 6.15 0.74 -14.56
CA VAL A 239 6.13 0.84 -13.09
C VAL A 239 5.10 -0.12 -12.50
N ILE A 240 5.41 -0.69 -11.34
CA ILE A 240 4.43 -1.41 -10.51
C ILE A 240 3.82 -0.42 -9.52
N VAL A 241 2.50 -0.29 -9.51
CA VAL A 241 1.78 0.54 -8.54
C VAL A 241 1.20 -0.34 -7.45
N LEU A 242 1.39 0.04 -6.19
CA LEU A 242 0.95 -0.72 -5.02
C LEU A 242 0.12 0.16 -4.08
N ASP A 243 -0.93 -0.42 -3.50
CA ASP A 243 -1.58 0.14 -2.31
C ASP A 243 -0.70 -0.02 -1.07
N THR A 244 -0.90 0.85 -0.07
CA THR A 244 -0.09 0.86 1.15
C THR A 244 -0.31 -0.36 2.04
N ASP A 245 -1.45 -1.03 1.92
CA ASP A 245 -1.88 -2.16 2.73
C ASP A 245 -1.67 -3.51 2.01
N ILE A 246 -0.56 -3.61 1.29
CA ILE A 246 -0.08 -4.80 0.61
C ILE A 246 1.03 -5.47 1.44
N THR A 247 1.11 -6.80 1.39
CA THR A 247 2.23 -7.57 1.94
C THR A 247 2.74 -8.56 0.90
N PHE A 248 4.03 -8.48 0.57
CA PHE A 248 4.69 -9.42 -0.33
C PHE A 248 5.15 -10.66 0.44
N ALA A 249 5.01 -11.83 -0.20
CA ALA A 249 5.51 -13.12 0.25
C ALA A 249 6.56 -13.71 -0.71
N THR A 250 6.91 -12.98 -1.76
CA THR A 250 7.92 -13.37 -2.75
C THR A 250 8.64 -12.16 -3.33
N ASP A 251 9.65 -12.40 -4.17
CA ASP A 251 10.41 -11.37 -4.87
C ASP A 251 9.54 -10.63 -5.90
N ILE A 252 9.51 -9.30 -5.80
CA ILE A 252 8.77 -8.43 -6.72
C ILE A 252 9.31 -8.52 -8.17
N ALA A 253 10.55 -8.96 -8.37
CA ALA A 253 11.11 -9.21 -9.69
C ALA A 253 10.27 -10.20 -10.50
N GLU A 254 9.67 -11.21 -9.85
CA GLU A 254 8.78 -12.16 -10.52
C GLU A 254 7.51 -11.50 -11.07
N LEU A 255 7.02 -10.44 -10.41
CA LEU A 255 5.90 -9.64 -10.92
C LEU A 255 6.37 -8.74 -12.07
N TRP A 256 7.56 -8.16 -11.95
CA TRP A 256 8.17 -7.32 -12.98
C TRP A 256 8.35 -8.07 -14.32
N VAL A 257 8.68 -9.36 -14.28
CA VAL A 257 8.76 -10.22 -15.48
C VAL A 257 7.45 -10.24 -16.27
N VAL A 258 6.30 -10.09 -15.60
CA VAL A 258 4.98 -10.20 -16.24
C VAL A 258 4.75 -9.14 -17.31
N PHE A 259 5.46 -8.00 -17.28
CA PHE A 259 5.43 -7.03 -18.37
C PHE A 259 5.77 -7.64 -19.74
N HIS A 260 6.68 -8.63 -19.79
CA HIS A 260 7.04 -9.34 -21.04
C HIS A 260 5.89 -10.21 -21.59
N LYS A 261 4.87 -10.48 -20.78
CA LYS A 261 3.69 -11.26 -21.18
C LYS A 261 2.59 -10.39 -21.79
N PHE A 262 2.73 -9.07 -21.77
CA PHE A 262 1.76 -8.17 -22.39
C PHE A 262 1.86 -8.29 -23.92
N LYS A 263 0.72 -8.43 -24.57
CA LYS A 263 0.60 -8.62 -26.02
C LYS A 263 -0.28 -7.54 -26.64
N GLY A 264 -0.03 -7.25 -27.92
CA GLY A 264 -0.81 -6.27 -28.67
C GLY A 264 -0.85 -4.90 -28.00
N GLN A 265 -2.06 -4.40 -27.74
CA GLN A 265 -2.33 -3.08 -27.16
C GLN A 265 -2.43 -3.10 -25.62
N GLN A 266 -2.07 -4.20 -24.97
CA GLN A 266 -2.08 -4.27 -23.51
C GLN A 266 -1.09 -3.26 -22.90
N VAL A 267 -1.57 -2.49 -21.94
CA VAL A 267 -0.83 -1.43 -21.23
C VAL A 267 -1.07 -1.43 -19.73
N LEU A 268 -2.10 -2.15 -19.26
CA LEU A 268 -2.45 -2.33 -17.85
C LEU A 268 -2.36 -3.82 -17.48
N GLY A 269 -1.72 -4.15 -16.37
CA GLY A 269 -1.80 -5.47 -15.76
C GLY A 269 -2.51 -5.38 -14.42
N LEU A 270 -3.62 -6.09 -14.27
CA LEU A 270 -4.48 -6.01 -13.08
C LEU A 270 -5.03 -7.39 -12.72
N VAL A 271 -5.31 -7.60 -11.44
CA VAL A 271 -6.03 -8.79 -10.95
C VAL A 271 -7.53 -8.51 -10.94
N GLU A 272 -8.32 -9.45 -11.44
CA GLU A 272 -9.78 -9.38 -11.35
C GLU A 272 -10.21 -9.21 -9.89
N ASN A 273 -11.19 -8.34 -9.65
CA ASN A 273 -11.75 -8.12 -8.33
C ASN A 273 -12.40 -9.43 -7.82
N GLN A 274 -12.08 -9.80 -6.58
CA GLN A 274 -12.43 -11.09 -5.99
C GLN A 274 -13.78 -11.06 -5.26
N SER A 275 -14.57 -10.00 -5.45
CA SER A 275 -15.94 -9.88 -4.98
C SER A 275 -16.89 -9.60 -6.16
N ASP A 276 -18.19 -9.77 -5.94
CA ASP A 276 -19.20 -9.46 -6.95
C ASP A 276 -19.60 -7.96 -6.96
N TRP A 277 -18.76 -7.08 -6.41
CA TRP A 277 -19.03 -5.63 -6.30
C TRP A 277 -19.52 -5.01 -7.61
N TYR A 278 -18.83 -5.27 -8.71
CA TYR A 278 -19.19 -4.70 -10.02
C TYR A 278 -20.30 -5.46 -10.76
N LEU A 279 -20.77 -6.61 -10.25
CA LEU A 279 -21.92 -7.32 -10.82
C LEU A 279 -23.26 -6.73 -10.35
N GLY A 280 -23.26 -5.85 -9.34
CA GLY A 280 -24.47 -5.17 -8.87
C GLY A 280 -25.43 -6.05 -8.05
N ASN A 281 -24.99 -7.24 -7.64
CA ASN A 281 -25.83 -8.25 -7.00
C ASN A 281 -25.57 -8.41 -5.48
N LEU A 282 -24.69 -7.61 -4.89
CA LEU A 282 -24.33 -7.73 -3.46
C LEU A 282 -25.48 -7.35 -2.50
N TRP A 283 -26.26 -6.32 -2.83
CA TRP A 283 -27.45 -5.92 -2.06
C TRP A 283 -28.49 -5.22 -2.93
N LYS A 284 -29.71 -5.08 -2.42
CA LYS A 284 -30.81 -4.39 -3.10
C LYS A 284 -30.40 -2.94 -3.38
N ASN A 285 -30.61 -2.49 -4.63
CA ASN A 285 -30.26 -1.16 -5.14
C ASN A 285 -28.75 -0.86 -5.21
N HIS A 286 -27.88 -1.88 -5.11
CA HIS A 286 -26.47 -1.68 -5.41
C HIS A 286 -26.30 -1.37 -6.90
N ARG A 287 -25.80 -0.18 -7.22
CA ARG A 287 -25.49 0.22 -8.60
C ARG A 287 -24.00 0.54 -8.67
N PRO A 288 -23.16 -0.38 -9.14
CA PRO A 288 -21.74 -0.14 -9.28
C PRO A 288 -21.44 0.70 -10.52
N TRP A 289 -20.23 1.27 -10.56
CA TRP A 289 -19.68 1.86 -11.77
C TRP A 289 -19.50 0.80 -12.87
N PRO A 290 -19.46 1.18 -14.16
CA PRO A 290 -19.27 0.21 -15.24
C PRO A 290 -17.95 -0.55 -15.12
N ALA A 291 -18.00 -1.87 -15.32
CA ALA A 291 -16.81 -2.71 -15.36
C ALA A 291 -16.98 -3.91 -16.32
N LEU A 292 -15.85 -4.52 -16.67
CA LEU A 292 -15.81 -5.80 -17.36
C LEU A 292 -15.91 -6.94 -16.35
N GLY A 293 -16.94 -7.79 -16.45
CA GLY A 293 -17.12 -8.92 -15.52
C GLY A 293 -17.20 -8.44 -14.07
N ARG A 294 -16.39 -9.04 -13.19
CA ARG A 294 -16.28 -8.60 -11.78
C ARG A 294 -15.46 -7.31 -11.61
N GLY A 295 -14.93 -6.74 -12.68
CA GLY A 295 -13.99 -5.61 -12.61
C GLY A 295 -12.61 -6.04 -12.12
N PHE A 296 -11.74 -5.06 -11.93
CA PHE A 296 -10.34 -5.23 -11.53
C PHE A 296 -10.05 -4.44 -10.26
N ASN A 297 -9.21 -4.99 -9.38
CA ASN A 297 -8.76 -4.28 -8.19
C ASN A 297 -7.48 -3.48 -8.47
N THR A 298 -7.41 -2.23 -7.98
CA THR A 298 -6.30 -1.29 -8.24
C THR A 298 -5.19 -1.32 -7.18
N GLY A 299 -5.18 -2.30 -6.27
CA GLY A 299 -4.11 -2.40 -5.25
C GLY A 299 -2.79 -2.94 -5.75
N VAL A 300 -2.79 -3.62 -6.90
CA VAL A 300 -1.58 -3.99 -7.64
C VAL A 300 -1.83 -3.73 -9.12
N ILE A 301 -1.08 -2.79 -9.70
CA ILE A 301 -1.20 -2.40 -11.11
C ILE A 301 0.16 -2.45 -11.79
N LEU A 302 0.23 -3.07 -12.96
CA LEU A 302 1.38 -2.95 -13.85
C LEU A 302 1.05 -1.92 -14.92
N LEU A 303 1.80 -0.83 -14.97
CA LEU A 303 1.59 0.25 -15.94
C LEU A 303 2.73 0.31 -16.95
N LEU A 304 2.42 0.22 -18.25
CA LEU A 304 3.33 0.62 -19.33
C LEU A 304 3.14 2.13 -19.59
N LEU A 305 3.86 2.96 -18.84
CA LEU A 305 3.74 4.42 -18.85
C LEU A 305 4.00 5.03 -20.22
N ASP A 306 5.02 4.56 -20.94
CA ASP A 306 5.36 5.08 -22.27
C ASP A 306 4.19 4.88 -23.26
N ARG A 307 3.53 3.73 -23.22
CA ARG A 307 2.37 3.41 -24.06
C ARG A 307 1.12 4.13 -23.59
N LEU A 308 0.88 4.23 -22.29
CA LEU A 308 -0.24 4.98 -21.72
C LEU A 308 -0.17 6.46 -22.10
N ARG A 309 1.03 7.07 -22.06
CA ARG A 309 1.26 8.46 -22.51
C ARG A 309 0.93 8.61 -24.01
N LYS A 310 1.37 7.69 -24.87
CA LYS A 310 1.05 7.68 -26.30
C LYS A 310 -0.46 7.54 -26.57
N LEU A 311 -1.16 6.76 -25.75
CA LEU A 311 -2.62 6.59 -25.81
C LEU A 311 -3.40 7.76 -25.18
N LYS A 312 -2.71 8.80 -24.69
CA LYS A 312 -3.32 9.94 -23.98
C LYS A 312 -4.19 9.48 -22.81
N TRP A 313 -3.65 8.60 -21.97
CA TRP A 313 -4.32 8.05 -20.78
C TRP A 313 -5.05 9.12 -19.97
N GLU A 314 -4.42 10.27 -19.74
CA GLU A 314 -5.03 11.37 -19.00
C GLU A 314 -6.37 11.83 -19.59
N GLN A 315 -6.37 12.10 -20.90
CA GLN A 315 -7.57 12.49 -21.61
C GLN A 315 -8.63 11.37 -21.57
N MET A 316 -8.20 10.12 -21.71
CA MET A 316 -9.09 8.96 -21.73
C MET A 316 -9.85 8.78 -20.41
N TRP A 317 -9.17 8.83 -19.27
CA TRP A 317 -9.82 8.66 -17.97
C TRP A 317 -10.66 9.88 -17.59
N ARG A 318 -10.22 11.10 -17.93
CA ARG A 318 -10.98 12.34 -17.67
C ARG A 318 -12.34 12.31 -18.36
N LEU A 319 -12.35 12.05 -19.68
CA LEU A 319 -13.59 11.96 -20.47
C LEU A 319 -14.50 10.84 -20.00
N THR A 320 -13.93 9.72 -19.55
CA THR A 320 -14.70 8.60 -18.99
C THR A 320 -15.34 9.00 -17.66
N ALA A 321 -14.58 9.59 -16.75
CA ALA A 321 -15.09 10.04 -15.45
C ALA A 321 -16.19 11.10 -15.60
N GLU A 322 -16.00 12.11 -16.45
CA GLU A 322 -17.03 13.12 -16.75
C GLU A 322 -18.33 12.47 -17.24
N ARG A 323 -18.23 11.50 -18.16
CA ARG A 323 -19.40 10.80 -18.69
C ARG A 323 -20.14 10.01 -17.63
N GLU A 324 -19.44 9.19 -16.86
CA GLU A 324 -20.07 8.32 -15.87
C GLU A 324 -20.64 9.10 -14.68
N LEU A 325 -19.99 10.21 -14.28
CA LEU A 325 -20.47 11.09 -13.21
C LEU A 325 -21.85 11.71 -13.48
N MET A 326 -22.24 11.87 -14.76
CA MET A 326 -23.61 12.31 -15.11
C MET A 326 -24.69 11.37 -14.57
N SER A 327 -24.37 10.08 -14.35
CA SER A 327 -25.32 9.08 -13.88
C SER A 327 -25.02 8.53 -12.47
N MET A 328 -23.75 8.46 -12.09
CA MET A 328 -23.30 7.85 -10.83
C MET A 328 -23.15 8.85 -9.68
N LEU A 329 -23.08 10.15 -9.97
CA LEU A 329 -22.89 11.29 -9.03
C LEU A 329 -21.54 11.33 -8.29
N SER A 330 -20.93 10.18 -7.99
CA SER A 330 -19.65 10.08 -7.28
C SER A 330 -19.00 8.71 -7.50
N THR A 331 -17.67 8.63 -7.41
CA THR A 331 -16.96 7.36 -7.24
C THR A 331 -17.21 6.77 -5.84
N SER A 332 -17.28 5.45 -5.76
CA SER A 332 -17.38 4.71 -4.49
C SER A 332 -16.05 4.07 -4.12
N LEU A 333 -15.31 3.57 -5.11
CA LEU A 333 -13.98 2.95 -4.96
C LEU A 333 -12.89 3.78 -5.63
N ALA A 334 -13.04 5.10 -5.60
CA ALA A 334 -12.07 6.09 -6.10
C ALA A 334 -11.52 5.77 -7.51
N ASP A 335 -10.20 5.64 -7.65
CA ASP A 335 -9.55 5.34 -8.93
C ASP A 335 -10.06 4.04 -9.57
N GLN A 336 -10.38 3.02 -8.76
CA GLN A 336 -10.79 1.70 -9.22
C GLN A 336 -12.02 1.77 -10.10
N ASP A 337 -12.99 2.62 -9.74
CA ASP A 337 -14.21 2.83 -10.52
C ASP A 337 -13.91 3.42 -11.90
N ILE A 338 -12.98 4.37 -11.96
CA ILE A 338 -12.60 5.05 -13.22
C ILE A 338 -11.75 4.12 -14.09
N PHE A 339 -10.78 3.40 -13.52
CA PHE A 339 -10.01 2.38 -14.23
C PHE A 339 -10.94 1.32 -14.85
N ASN A 340 -11.90 0.82 -14.08
CA ASN A 340 -12.86 -0.18 -14.57
C ASN A 340 -13.77 0.37 -15.68
N ALA A 341 -14.24 1.61 -15.56
CA ALA A 341 -15.05 2.24 -16.59
C ALA A 341 -14.27 2.42 -17.91
N VAL A 342 -12.99 2.82 -17.84
CA VAL A 342 -12.12 2.91 -19.01
C VAL A 342 -11.89 1.53 -19.63
N ILE A 343 -11.59 0.50 -18.82
CA ILE A 343 -11.36 -0.87 -19.28
C ILE A 343 -12.64 -1.46 -19.89
N LYS A 344 -13.82 -1.15 -19.35
CA LYS A 344 -15.09 -1.60 -19.92
C LYS A 344 -15.28 -1.13 -21.37
N GLN A 345 -14.83 0.09 -21.66
CA GLN A 345 -14.88 0.65 -23.01
C GLN A 345 -13.71 0.16 -23.89
N ASN A 346 -12.59 -0.26 -23.28
CA ASN A 346 -11.34 -0.62 -23.96
C ASN A 346 -10.75 -1.93 -23.40
N PRO A 347 -11.45 -3.08 -23.52
CA PRO A 347 -11.06 -4.32 -22.85
C PRO A 347 -9.72 -4.90 -23.35
N PHE A 348 -9.27 -4.51 -24.54
CA PHE A 348 -7.99 -4.95 -25.12
C PHE A 348 -6.76 -4.32 -24.44
N LEU A 349 -6.94 -3.29 -23.59
CA LEU A 349 -5.84 -2.63 -22.88
C LEU A 349 -5.33 -3.43 -21.67
N VAL A 350 -6.09 -4.43 -21.19
CA VAL A 350 -5.77 -5.15 -19.95
C VAL A 350 -5.15 -6.52 -20.22
N HIS A 351 -4.06 -6.79 -19.51
CA HIS A 351 -3.52 -8.12 -19.26
C HIS A 351 -4.01 -8.57 -17.87
N GLN A 352 -4.87 -9.58 -17.83
CA GLN A 352 -5.36 -10.09 -16.56
C GLN A 352 -4.27 -10.90 -15.85
N LEU A 353 -3.88 -10.45 -14.66
CA LEU A 353 -2.91 -11.12 -13.81
C LEU A 353 -3.56 -12.32 -13.08
N PRO A 354 -2.80 -13.40 -12.85
CA PRO A 354 -3.21 -14.45 -11.93
C PRO A 354 -3.52 -13.89 -10.54
N CYS A 355 -4.55 -14.42 -9.89
CA CYS A 355 -5.11 -13.73 -8.72
C CYS A 355 -4.27 -13.83 -7.43
N PHE A 356 -3.28 -14.72 -7.38
CA PHE A 356 -2.28 -14.77 -6.30
C PHE A 356 -1.34 -13.55 -6.27
N TRP A 357 -1.31 -12.73 -7.33
CA TRP A 357 -0.60 -11.45 -7.37
C TRP A 357 -1.35 -10.30 -6.68
N ASN A 358 -2.56 -10.53 -6.20
CA ASN A 358 -3.35 -9.60 -5.41
C ASN A 358 -4.50 -10.35 -4.72
N VAL A 359 -4.17 -11.11 -3.67
CA VAL A 359 -5.15 -11.88 -2.87
C VAL A 359 -5.90 -10.91 -1.97
N GLN A 360 -7.15 -10.61 -2.32
CA GLN A 360 -7.95 -9.54 -1.73
C GLN A 360 -8.73 -10.02 -0.52
N LEU A 361 -8.51 -9.41 0.65
CA LEU A 361 -9.15 -9.81 1.90
C LEU A 361 -10.41 -9.00 2.25
N SER A 362 -11.05 -8.37 1.25
CA SER A 362 -12.28 -7.58 1.42
C SER A 362 -13.46 -8.41 1.95
N ASP A 363 -14.50 -7.71 2.42
CA ASP A 363 -15.77 -8.36 2.72
C ASP A 363 -16.34 -9.01 1.44
N HIS A 364 -16.99 -10.16 1.59
CA HIS A 364 -17.54 -10.98 0.49
C HIS A 364 -16.53 -11.42 -0.58
N THR A 365 -15.23 -11.43 -0.24
CA THR A 365 -14.18 -11.92 -1.13
C THR A 365 -14.27 -13.43 -1.37
N ARG A 366 -13.73 -13.84 -2.52
CA ARG A 366 -13.55 -15.23 -2.96
C ARG A 366 -12.06 -15.62 -2.99
N SER A 367 -11.23 -14.92 -2.22
CA SER A 367 -9.77 -15.04 -2.23
C SER A 367 -9.22 -16.45 -1.97
N GLU A 368 -9.95 -17.28 -1.24
CA GLU A 368 -9.58 -18.70 -1.00
C GLU A 368 -9.50 -19.53 -2.28
N LYS A 369 -10.05 -19.04 -3.41
CA LYS A 369 -9.92 -19.70 -4.72
C LYS A 369 -8.61 -19.37 -5.44
N CYS A 370 -7.80 -18.45 -4.90
CA CYS A 370 -6.59 -17.95 -5.56
C CYS A 370 -5.32 -18.73 -5.25
N TYR A 371 -5.36 -19.61 -4.26
CA TYR A 371 -4.23 -20.39 -3.80
C TYR A 371 -4.76 -21.71 -3.25
N LYS A 372 -3.98 -22.79 -3.39
CA LYS A 372 -4.31 -24.08 -2.78
C LYS A 372 -3.58 -24.22 -1.45
N ASP A 373 -2.32 -23.84 -1.46
CA ASP A 373 -1.43 -23.87 -0.29
C ASP A 373 -0.77 -22.51 -0.07
N VAL A 374 -0.22 -22.31 1.13
CA VAL A 374 0.43 -21.04 1.51
C VAL A 374 1.65 -20.71 0.64
N SER A 375 2.28 -21.70 0.01
CA SER A 375 3.40 -21.52 -0.91
C SER A 375 3.01 -20.89 -2.25
N ASP A 376 1.72 -20.92 -2.62
CA ASP A 376 1.23 -20.32 -3.87
C ASP A 376 1.03 -18.80 -3.74
N LEU A 377 1.07 -18.28 -2.52
CA LEU A 377 0.79 -16.88 -2.21
C LEU A 377 1.97 -16.00 -2.58
N LYS A 378 1.69 -14.93 -3.32
CA LYS A 378 2.71 -13.94 -3.70
C LYS A 378 2.46 -12.58 -3.06
N VAL A 379 1.21 -12.13 -3.11
CA VAL A 379 0.81 -10.80 -2.61
C VAL A 379 -0.52 -10.88 -1.89
N ILE A 380 -0.54 -10.44 -0.63
CA ILE A 380 -1.73 -10.34 0.21
C ILE A 380 -2.15 -8.88 0.28
N HIS A 381 -3.44 -8.62 0.09
CA HIS A 381 -4.00 -7.27 0.08
C HIS A 381 -5.06 -7.12 1.17
N TRP A 382 -4.75 -6.28 2.16
CA TRP A 382 -5.58 -6.03 3.34
C TRP A 382 -6.68 -5.00 3.08
N ASN A 383 -7.33 -5.07 1.93
CA ASN A 383 -8.31 -4.08 1.43
C ASN A 383 -9.67 -4.07 2.15
N SER A 384 -9.83 -4.84 3.23
CA SER A 384 -11.00 -4.70 4.10
C SER A 384 -10.79 -3.56 5.10
N PRO A 385 -11.84 -2.78 5.43
CA PRO A 385 -11.79 -1.87 6.58
C PRO A 385 -11.46 -2.57 7.90
N LYS A 386 -11.69 -3.89 7.99
CA LYS A 386 -11.34 -4.70 9.16
C LYS A 386 -9.84 -5.02 9.25
N LYS A 387 -9.08 -4.76 8.17
CA LYS A 387 -7.63 -5.01 8.06
C LYS A 387 -7.29 -6.43 8.53
N LEU A 388 -6.51 -6.56 9.60
CA LEU A 388 -6.10 -7.86 10.15
C LEU A 388 -7.28 -8.69 10.70
N ARG A 389 -8.44 -8.09 11.00
CA ARG A 389 -9.60 -8.74 11.64
C ARG A 389 -10.54 -9.46 10.65
N VAL A 390 -10.13 -9.60 9.39
CA VAL A 390 -10.86 -10.36 8.38
C VAL A 390 -11.00 -11.84 8.78
N LYS A 391 -11.99 -12.52 8.18
CA LYS A 391 -12.17 -13.97 8.32
C LYS A 391 -11.71 -14.62 7.01
N ASN A 392 -10.74 -15.52 7.11
CA ASN A 392 -10.24 -16.34 6.01
C ASN A 392 -9.64 -17.62 6.61
N LYS A 393 -9.77 -18.76 5.92
CA LYS A 393 -9.22 -20.05 6.38
C LYS A 393 -7.74 -19.98 6.76
N HIS A 394 -6.95 -19.17 6.06
CA HIS A 394 -5.50 -19.02 6.27
C HIS A 394 -5.12 -17.69 6.94
N VAL A 395 -6.08 -17.03 7.61
CA VAL A 395 -5.87 -15.69 8.18
C VAL A 395 -4.74 -15.64 9.22
N GLU A 396 -4.53 -16.69 10.00
CA GLU A 396 -3.45 -16.75 10.99
C GLU A 396 -2.08 -16.67 10.32
N PHE A 397 -1.88 -17.39 9.20
CA PHE A 397 -0.66 -17.30 8.41
C PHE A 397 -0.47 -15.88 7.86
N PHE A 398 -1.53 -15.25 7.31
CA PHE A 398 -1.44 -13.87 6.80
C PHE A 398 -1.07 -12.89 7.89
N ARG A 399 -1.69 -13.01 9.07
CA ARG A 399 -1.39 -12.14 10.22
C ARG A 399 0.03 -12.34 10.70
N ASN A 400 0.51 -13.58 10.80
CA ASN A 400 1.88 -13.85 11.22
C ASN A 400 2.88 -13.26 10.22
N LEU A 401 2.62 -13.36 8.92
CA LEU A 401 3.46 -12.74 7.90
C LEU A 401 3.46 -11.21 8.03
N TYR A 402 2.29 -10.59 8.19
CA TYR A 402 2.19 -9.14 8.40
C TYR A 402 2.93 -8.69 9.66
N LEU A 403 2.70 -9.36 10.79
CA LEU A 403 3.35 -9.06 12.06
C LEU A 403 4.86 -9.23 11.99
N THR A 404 5.35 -10.24 11.25
CA THR A 404 6.78 -10.42 10.99
C THR A 404 7.40 -9.14 10.40
N PHE A 405 6.76 -8.55 9.39
CA PHE A 405 7.28 -7.34 8.74
C PHE A 405 6.98 -6.06 9.52
N LEU A 406 5.89 -6.01 10.28
CA LEU A 406 5.62 -4.91 11.20
C LEU A 406 6.79 -4.75 12.19
N GLU A 407 7.27 -5.87 12.73
CA GLU A 407 8.32 -5.95 13.75
C GLU A 407 9.74 -5.99 13.20
N TYR A 408 9.88 -6.24 11.90
CA TYR A 408 11.19 -6.39 11.28
C TYR A 408 12.04 -5.12 11.46
N ASP A 409 13.22 -5.24 12.06
CA ASP A 409 14.12 -4.11 12.24
C ASP A 409 14.70 -3.66 10.89
N GLY A 410 14.46 -2.39 10.54
CA GLY A 410 14.96 -1.79 9.31
C GLY A 410 16.50 -1.77 9.23
N ASN A 411 17.21 -1.80 10.36
CA ASN A 411 18.68 -1.85 10.38
C ASN A 411 19.21 -3.14 9.73
N LEU A 412 18.45 -4.23 9.77
CA LEU A 412 18.81 -5.50 9.13
C LEU A 412 18.80 -5.40 7.59
N LEU A 413 18.23 -4.32 7.02
CA LEU A 413 18.15 -4.08 5.58
C LEU A 413 19.40 -3.38 5.02
N ARG A 414 20.31 -2.90 5.89
CA ARG A 414 21.56 -2.22 5.51
C ARG A 414 22.58 -3.11 4.81
N ARG A 415 22.45 -4.43 4.99
CA ARG A 415 23.36 -5.40 4.38
C ARG A 415 23.19 -5.37 2.86
N GLU A 416 24.30 -5.22 2.15
CA GLU A 416 24.33 -5.41 0.70
C GLU A 416 24.05 -6.88 0.37
N LEU A 417 22.99 -7.11 -0.42
CA LEU A 417 22.55 -8.46 -0.80
C LEU A 417 23.10 -8.89 -2.16
N PHE A 418 23.43 -7.92 -3.02
CA PHE A 418 23.93 -8.14 -4.36
C PHE A 418 24.71 -6.91 -4.82
N GLY A 419 25.89 -7.13 -5.41
CA GLY A 419 26.66 -6.07 -6.06
C GLY A 419 26.16 -5.78 -7.48
N CYS A 420 25.95 -4.50 -7.76
CA CYS A 420 25.72 -3.92 -9.08
C CYS A 420 26.70 -2.75 -9.28
N PRO A 421 27.25 -2.55 -10.49
CA PRO A 421 28.12 -1.42 -10.76
C PRO A 421 27.37 -0.13 -10.45
N SER A 422 27.98 0.75 -9.66
CA SER A 422 27.42 2.07 -9.38
C SER A 422 27.64 3.00 -10.58
N GLU A 423 26.78 4.01 -10.77
CA GLU A 423 27.05 5.05 -11.79
C GLU A 423 28.37 5.80 -11.50
N THR A 424 28.83 5.78 -10.24
CA THR A 424 30.13 6.29 -9.82
C THR A 424 31.32 5.46 -10.28
N ASP A 425 31.15 4.16 -10.56
CA ASP A 425 32.23 3.29 -11.04
C ASP A 425 32.61 3.57 -12.50
N HIS A 426 31.70 4.13 -13.30
CA HIS A 426 32.00 4.55 -14.68
C HIS A 426 32.76 5.88 -14.76
N ASN A 427 32.73 6.71 -13.71
CA ASN A 427 33.47 7.97 -13.67
C ASN A 427 34.89 7.82 -13.08
N SER A 428 35.17 6.74 -12.36
CA SER A 428 36.50 6.43 -11.83
C SER A 428 37.42 5.75 -12.86
N GLU A 429 36.89 5.12 -13.91
CA GLU A 429 37.71 4.57 -15.01
C GLU A 429 38.21 5.65 -16.00
N ASN A 430 37.67 6.87 -15.98
CA ASN A 430 38.11 7.97 -16.85
C ASN A 430 39.10 8.95 -16.19
N THR A 431 39.59 8.66 -14.98
CA THR A 431 40.53 9.55 -14.25
C THR A 431 41.84 8.89 -13.82
N SER A 432 42.15 7.70 -14.34
CA SER A 432 43.37 6.95 -14.00
C SER A 432 44.59 7.25 -14.90
N ASP A 433 44.78 8.51 -15.31
CA ASP A 433 46.06 8.98 -15.87
C ASP A 433 46.45 10.38 -15.39
N ALA A 434 46.66 10.53 -14.07
CA ALA A 434 47.48 11.60 -13.50
C ALA A 434 48.03 11.20 -12.13
N ARG A 435 49.36 11.14 -12.05
CA ARG A 435 50.21 10.68 -10.95
C ARG A 435 49.93 11.30 -9.58
N GLY A 436 50.21 10.54 -8.52
CA GLY A 436 50.58 11.11 -7.22
C GLY A 436 50.85 10.06 -6.14
N HIS A 437 52.13 9.70 -5.94
CA HIS A 437 52.61 9.01 -4.74
C HIS A 437 52.13 9.71 -3.46
N LEU A 438 51.70 8.93 -2.44
CA LEU A 438 51.84 9.18 -1.00
C LEU A 438 51.48 7.89 -0.22
N PRO A 439 51.92 7.72 1.04
CA PRO A 439 52.51 6.48 1.53
C PRO A 439 51.53 5.52 2.20
N ALA A 440 51.97 4.26 2.31
CA ALA A 440 51.28 3.17 2.99
C ALA A 440 51.03 3.47 4.48
N VAL A 441 49.77 3.30 4.91
CA VAL A 441 49.37 3.26 6.33
C VAL A 441 49.42 1.79 6.79
N PRO A 442 50.02 1.45 7.95
CA PRO A 442 50.17 0.06 8.37
C PRO A 442 48.85 -0.52 8.87
N ALA A 443 48.65 -1.81 8.59
CA ALA A 443 47.57 -2.62 9.14
C ALA A 443 47.67 -2.68 10.68
N ILE A 444 46.59 -2.32 11.36
CA ILE A 444 46.42 -2.59 12.79
C ILE A 444 45.71 -3.94 12.94
N LEU A 445 46.40 -4.82 13.66
CA LEU A 445 46.02 -6.18 14.02
C LEU A 445 44.72 -6.24 14.84
N SER A 446 43.98 -7.30 14.56
CA SER A 446 43.01 -7.97 15.42
C SER A 446 43.54 -8.26 16.83
N GLY A 447 42.73 -7.98 17.85
CA GLY A 447 42.93 -8.53 19.20
C GLY A 447 42.18 -7.81 20.32
N LEU A 448 40.87 -8.08 20.46
CA LEU A 448 40.12 -8.38 21.70
C LEU A 448 38.60 -8.35 21.44
#